data_AF-Q4RXW0-F1
#
_entry.id   AF-Q4RXW0-F1
#
_cell.length_a   1.000
_cell.length_b   1.000
_cell.length_c   1.000
_cell.angle_alpha   90.00
_cell.angle_beta   90.00
_cell.angle_gamma   90.00
#
_symmetry.space_group_name_H-M   'P 1'
#
loop_
_entity.id
_entity.type
_entity.pdbx_description
1 polymer ?
#
loop_
_entity_poly.entity_id
_entity_poly.type
_entity_poly.pdbx_seq_one_letter_code
_entity_poly.pdbx_strand_id
1 'polypeptide(L)'
;MAALFRDSTMKTDLFLLCLAVVACTLARCEPSPAEELQVETLVKPETCSVLSTMGDSLRIHYTGKLMDGKVFDSSLSRDTLLVELGKRTVIAGLEQSLIGVCEGQKIRAIIPPHLAYGKKGYPPTIPGDAALEFEVDVVSLMPQTPWQKMTNDVLPLVCLVLVPTLLALVGLYLYKKANAQKPGKKKAKDKKNKKK
;
A
#
# COMPACT_ATOMS: atom_id res chain seq x y z
N MET A 1 -41.89 14.45 -51.55
CA MET A 1 -40.63 13.69 -51.56
C MET A 1 -39.48 14.56 -51.02
N ALA A 2 -39.50 14.95 -49.74
CA ALA A 2 -38.37 15.64 -49.06
C ALA A 2 -38.71 15.92 -47.58
N ALA A 3 -38.76 14.88 -46.73
CA ALA A 3 -38.93 15.10 -45.27
C ALA A 3 -38.33 13.99 -44.39
N LEU A 4 -37.32 13.25 -44.87
CA LEU A 4 -36.70 12.15 -44.10
C LEU A 4 -35.16 12.19 -44.16
N PHE A 5 -34.56 13.37 -44.00
CA PHE A 5 -33.09 13.50 -44.07
C PHE A 5 -32.51 14.52 -43.08
N ARG A 6 -33.10 14.66 -41.88
CA ARG A 6 -32.58 15.61 -40.88
C ARG A 6 -32.85 15.21 -39.44
N ASP A 7 -32.55 13.96 -39.09
CA ASP A 7 -32.54 13.51 -37.68
C ASP A 7 -31.37 12.56 -37.36
N SER A 8 -30.67 12.03 -38.38
CA SER A 8 -29.60 11.06 -38.19
C SER A 8 -28.21 11.68 -37.98
N THR A 9 -28.03 12.97 -38.25
CA THR A 9 -26.71 13.65 -38.18
C THR A 9 -26.33 14.08 -36.76
N MET A 10 -27.31 14.44 -35.93
CA MET A 10 -27.04 15.00 -34.59
C MET A 10 -26.58 13.94 -33.57
N LYS A 11 -27.03 12.69 -33.73
CA LYS A 11 -26.59 11.56 -32.88
C LYS A 11 -25.22 11.03 -33.29
N THR A 12 -24.90 11.03 -34.58
CA THR A 12 -23.58 10.62 -35.08
C THR A 12 -22.51 11.64 -34.68
N ASP A 13 -22.83 12.95 -34.73
CA ASP A 13 -21.90 14.00 -34.31
C ASP A 13 -21.66 13.96 -32.80
N LEU A 14 -22.68 13.71 -31.98
CA LEU A 14 -22.51 13.54 -30.52
C LEU A 14 -21.69 12.29 -30.18
N PHE A 15 -21.87 11.20 -30.93
CA PHE A 15 -21.10 9.96 -30.72
C PHE A 15 -19.64 10.10 -31.18
N LEU A 16 -19.40 10.80 -32.29
CA LEU A 16 -18.04 11.15 -32.75
C LEU A 16 -17.35 12.14 -31.81
N LEU A 17 -18.08 13.09 -31.23
CA LEU A 17 -17.54 14.04 -30.26
C LEU A 17 -17.19 13.35 -28.93
N CYS A 18 -18.02 12.39 -28.48
CA CYS A 18 -17.70 11.53 -27.34
C CYS A 18 -16.48 10.64 -27.61
N LEU A 19 -16.34 10.06 -28.81
CA LEU A 19 -15.15 9.30 -29.20
C LEU A 19 -13.88 10.17 -29.24
N ALA A 20 -13.98 11.43 -29.69
CA ALA A 20 -12.87 12.36 -29.69
C ALA A 20 -12.49 12.84 -28.28
N VAL A 21 -13.46 13.06 -27.39
CA VAL A 21 -13.21 13.41 -25.98
C VAL A 21 -12.60 12.21 -25.23
N VAL A 22 -13.06 10.99 -25.48
CA VAL A 22 -12.47 9.76 -24.93
C VAL A 22 -11.06 9.54 -25.47
N ALA A 23 -10.79 9.82 -26.75
CA ALA A 23 -9.44 9.79 -27.31
C ALA A 23 -8.52 10.87 -26.71
N CYS A 24 -9.05 12.06 -26.39
CA CYS A 24 -8.31 13.11 -25.66
C CYS A 24 -8.04 12.74 -24.19
N THR A 25 -8.92 11.99 -23.52
CA THR A 25 -8.64 11.46 -22.17
C THR A 25 -7.63 10.31 -22.16
N LEU A 26 -7.35 9.74 -23.33
CA LEU A 26 -6.30 8.74 -23.57
C LEU A 26 -5.09 9.34 -24.30
N ALA A 27 -4.96 10.68 -24.32
CA ALA A 27 -3.64 11.31 -24.44
C ALA A 27 -2.88 10.94 -23.16
N ARG A 28 -2.40 9.69 -23.16
CA ARG A 28 -1.37 9.19 -22.28
C ARG A 28 -0.26 10.22 -22.35
N CYS A 29 -0.14 11.03 -21.31
CA CYS A 29 1.18 11.37 -20.83
C CYS A 29 1.85 10.01 -20.64
N GLU A 30 2.64 9.56 -21.61
CA GLU A 30 3.52 8.43 -21.35
C GLU A 30 4.33 8.85 -20.12
N PRO A 31 4.27 8.11 -19.00
CA PRO A 31 5.13 8.40 -17.88
C PRO A 31 6.53 8.37 -18.45
N SER A 32 7.21 9.51 -18.41
CA SER A 32 8.60 9.56 -18.87
C SER A 32 9.37 8.51 -18.08
N PRO A 33 10.36 7.81 -18.66
CA PRO A 33 11.12 6.78 -17.95
C PRO A 33 11.80 7.28 -16.66
N ALA A 34 11.85 8.59 -16.42
CA ALA A 34 12.31 9.21 -15.18
C ALA A 34 11.28 9.20 -14.01
N GLU A 35 10.04 8.74 -14.24
CA GLU A 35 8.98 8.69 -13.22
C GLU A 35 8.79 7.30 -12.58
N GLU A 36 9.54 6.28 -12.98
CA GLU A 36 9.42 4.95 -12.38
C GLU A 36 10.70 4.55 -11.63
N LEU A 37 10.54 3.75 -10.58
CA LEU A 37 11.66 3.16 -9.86
C LEU A 37 12.40 2.18 -10.78
N GLN A 38 13.66 2.48 -11.10
CA GLN A 38 14.49 1.57 -11.90
C GLN A 38 15.46 0.84 -10.99
N VAL A 39 15.50 -0.49 -11.07
CA VAL A 39 16.41 -1.32 -10.27
C VAL A 39 17.25 -2.18 -11.22
N GLU A 40 18.55 -1.98 -11.17
CA GLU A 40 19.55 -2.70 -11.95
C GLU A 40 20.40 -3.56 -11.00
N THR A 41 20.64 -4.83 -11.36
CA THR A 41 21.56 -5.68 -10.59
C THR A 41 22.98 -5.49 -11.11
N LEU A 42 23.87 -4.96 -10.26
CA LEU A 42 25.28 -4.76 -10.58
C LEU A 42 26.10 -6.03 -10.38
N VAL A 43 25.87 -6.72 -9.26
CA VAL A 43 26.56 -7.97 -8.92
C VAL A 43 25.54 -8.97 -8.43
N LYS A 44 25.50 -10.13 -9.09
CA LYS A 44 24.68 -11.27 -8.68
C LYS A 44 25.57 -12.29 -7.95
N PRO A 45 25.23 -12.72 -6.73
CA PRO A 45 25.99 -13.73 -6.01
C PRO A 45 25.84 -15.10 -6.68
N GLU A 46 26.82 -15.99 -6.49
CA GLU A 46 26.80 -17.35 -7.04
C GLU A 46 25.60 -18.17 -6.54
N THR A 47 25.23 -17.97 -5.29
CA THR A 47 24.07 -18.62 -4.66
C THR A 47 23.05 -17.57 -4.26
N CYS A 48 21.85 -17.66 -4.83
CA CYS A 48 20.72 -16.79 -4.55
C CYS A 48 19.48 -17.67 -4.38
N SER A 49 19.38 -18.31 -3.21
CA SER A 49 18.32 -19.28 -2.88
C SER A 49 17.14 -18.64 -2.16
N VAL A 50 17.38 -17.57 -1.40
CA VAL A 50 16.37 -16.86 -0.62
C VAL A 50 16.27 -15.42 -1.12
N LEU A 51 15.09 -15.07 -1.61
CA LEU A 51 14.77 -13.72 -2.07
C LEU A 51 14.07 -12.96 -0.95
N SER A 52 14.43 -11.69 -0.77
CA SER A 52 13.77 -10.81 0.18
C SER A 52 12.31 -10.54 -0.16
N THR A 53 11.47 -10.51 0.87
CA THR A 53 10.03 -10.27 0.79
C THR A 53 9.57 -9.28 1.87
N MET A 54 8.38 -8.70 1.71
CA MET A 54 7.80 -7.76 2.68
C MET A 54 7.78 -8.33 4.10
N GLY A 55 8.43 -7.63 5.03
CA GLY A 55 8.62 -7.96 6.46
C GLY A 55 9.99 -8.58 6.79
N ASP A 56 10.80 -8.93 5.78
CA ASP A 56 12.18 -9.41 6.02
C ASP A 56 13.08 -8.28 6.49
N SER A 57 14.16 -8.64 7.18
CA SER A 57 15.14 -7.69 7.69
C SER A 57 16.44 -7.83 6.91
N LEU A 58 16.95 -6.72 6.37
CA LEU A 58 18.19 -6.67 5.59
C LEU A 58 19.21 -5.79 6.29
N ARG A 59 20.48 -6.22 6.29
CA ARG A 59 21.61 -5.33 6.60
C ARG A 59 22.27 -4.93 5.30
N ILE A 60 22.40 -3.64 5.07
CA ILE A 60 22.90 -3.09 3.81
C ILE A 60 24.01 -2.08 4.04
N HIS A 61 24.97 -2.04 3.11
CA HIS A 61 25.73 -0.84 2.83
C HIS A 61 25.11 -0.09 1.67
N TYR A 62 25.13 1.23 1.69
CA TYR A 62 24.59 2.04 0.61
C TYR A 62 25.43 3.28 0.37
N THR A 63 25.34 3.80 -0.85
CA THR A 63 25.84 5.12 -1.22
C THR A 63 24.75 5.82 -2.01
N GLY A 64 24.26 6.94 -1.46
CA GLY A 64 23.25 7.78 -2.08
C GLY A 64 23.91 8.95 -2.82
N LYS A 65 23.55 9.11 -4.09
CA LYS A 65 24.03 10.15 -5.00
C LYS A 65 22.86 10.90 -5.61
N LEU A 66 23.07 12.18 -5.89
CA LEU A 66 22.22 12.94 -6.80
C LEU A 66 22.55 12.54 -8.24
N MET A 67 21.65 12.79 -9.18
CA MET A 67 21.85 12.47 -10.61
C MET A 67 23.02 13.24 -11.26
N ASP A 68 23.52 14.29 -10.60
CA ASP A 68 24.75 15.02 -10.97
C ASP A 68 26.04 14.31 -10.51
N GLY A 69 25.92 13.17 -9.83
CA GLY A 69 27.03 12.38 -9.28
C GLY A 69 27.45 12.79 -7.87
N LYS A 70 26.88 13.85 -7.29
CA LYS A 70 27.23 14.29 -5.94
C LYS A 70 26.71 13.31 -4.89
N VAL A 71 27.63 12.66 -4.18
CA VAL A 71 27.31 11.81 -3.02
C VAL A 71 26.80 12.69 -1.88
N PHE A 72 25.60 12.38 -1.36
CA PHE A 72 25.04 13.07 -0.20
C PHE A 72 25.15 12.26 1.09
N ASP A 73 25.15 10.92 1.01
CA ASP A 73 25.36 10.04 2.17
C ASP A 73 25.93 8.69 1.73
N SER A 74 26.67 8.04 2.64
CA SER A 74 27.21 6.70 2.42
C SER A 74 27.45 6.00 3.76
N SER A 75 27.05 4.72 3.84
CA SER A 75 27.31 3.89 5.01
C SER A 75 28.59 3.07 4.93
N LEU A 76 29.42 3.23 3.88
CA LEU A 76 30.69 2.51 3.76
C LEU A 76 31.72 2.87 4.85
N SER A 77 31.57 4.05 5.46
CA SER A 77 32.42 4.52 6.56
C SER A 77 31.85 4.22 7.95
N ARG A 78 30.67 3.58 8.02
CA ARG A 78 29.91 3.34 9.27
C ARG A 78 29.46 1.87 9.32
N ASP A 79 28.78 1.51 10.40
CA ASP A 79 28.12 0.20 10.49
C ASP A 79 26.98 0.07 9.46
N THR A 80 26.67 -1.18 9.10
CA THR A 80 25.56 -1.53 8.21
C THR A 80 24.23 -0.96 8.67
N LEU A 81 23.40 -0.49 7.74
CA LEU A 81 22.04 -0.05 8.04
C LEU A 81 21.11 -1.27 8.10
N LEU A 82 20.35 -1.41 9.19
CA LEU A 82 19.27 -2.40 9.29
C LEU A 82 17.98 -1.80 8.70
N VAL A 83 17.43 -2.47 7.68
CA VAL A 83 16.17 -2.10 7.02
C VAL A 83 15.17 -3.24 7.19
N GLU A 84 14.02 -2.95 7.77
CA GLU A 84 12.89 -3.88 7.87
C GLU A 84 11.88 -3.53 6.78
N LEU A 85 11.67 -4.46 5.84
CA LEU A 85 10.76 -4.24 4.72
C LEU A 85 9.30 -4.16 5.22
N GLY A 86 8.55 -3.16 4.77
CA GLY A 86 7.18 -2.88 5.20
C GLY A 86 7.07 -1.96 6.42
N LYS A 87 8.18 -1.52 7.03
CA LYS A 87 8.18 -0.61 8.18
C LYS A 87 8.39 0.86 7.81
N ARG A 88 8.77 1.15 6.56
CA ARG A 88 9.04 2.53 6.08
C ARG A 88 10.07 3.27 6.94
N THR A 89 11.10 2.57 7.40
CA THR A 89 12.22 3.16 8.15
C THR A 89 13.15 3.98 7.24
N VAL A 90 13.11 3.70 5.93
CA VAL A 90 13.82 4.41 4.87
C VAL A 90 12.83 4.94 3.84
N ILE A 91 13.31 5.72 2.87
CA ILE A 91 12.48 6.22 1.76
C ILE A 91 11.83 5.05 1.00
N ALA A 92 10.59 5.26 0.54
CA ALA A 92 9.77 4.20 -0.05
C ALA A 92 10.45 3.53 -1.26
N GLY A 93 11.13 4.31 -2.11
CA GLY A 93 11.82 3.77 -3.27
C GLY A 93 13.00 2.86 -2.92
N LEU A 94 13.71 3.16 -1.82
CA LEU A 94 14.84 2.33 -1.38
C LEU A 94 14.31 1.01 -0.81
N GLU A 95 13.26 1.07 0.00
CA GLU A 95 12.58 -0.12 0.53
C GLU A 95 12.03 -1.01 -0.60
N GLN A 96 11.41 -0.41 -1.63
CA GLN A 96 10.91 -1.13 -2.81
C GLN A 96 12.04 -1.75 -3.65
N SER A 97 13.19 -1.07 -3.76
CA SER A 97 14.35 -1.59 -4.51
C SER A 97 14.97 -2.85 -3.89
N LEU A 98 14.73 -3.06 -2.59
CA LEU A 98 15.23 -4.20 -1.82
C LEU A 98 14.28 -5.39 -1.82
N ILE A 99 13.24 -5.41 -2.64
CA ILE A 99 12.33 -6.54 -2.81
C ILE A 99 12.91 -7.49 -3.86
N GLY A 100 12.94 -8.79 -3.56
CA GLY A 100 13.41 -9.80 -4.52
C GLY A 100 14.93 -9.79 -4.71
N VAL A 101 15.68 -9.32 -3.72
CA VAL A 101 17.15 -9.36 -3.72
C VAL A 101 17.67 -10.44 -2.78
N CYS A 102 18.89 -10.90 -3.05
CA CYS A 102 19.59 -11.91 -2.26
C CYS A 102 20.69 -11.30 -1.41
N GLU A 103 21.11 -12.04 -0.38
CA GLU A 103 22.34 -11.77 0.37
C GLU A 103 23.56 -11.78 -0.57
N GLY A 104 24.46 -10.81 -0.41
CA GLY A 104 25.64 -10.62 -1.26
C GLY A 104 25.36 -9.98 -2.63
N GLN A 105 24.12 -9.59 -2.92
CA GLN A 105 23.77 -8.90 -4.16
C GLN A 105 24.07 -7.40 -4.08
N LYS A 106 24.59 -6.85 -5.18
CA LYS A 106 24.72 -5.40 -5.36
C LYS A 106 23.73 -4.91 -6.39
N ILE A 107 22.97 -3.88 -6.04
CA ILE A 107 21.97 -3.26 -6.91
C ILE A 107 22.23 -1.76 -7.04
N ARG A 108 21.76 -1.20 -8.15
CA ARG A 108 21.68 0.23 -8.40
C ARG A 108 20.20 0.58 -8.59
N ALA A 109 19.70 1.49 -7.78
CA ALA A 109 18.32 1.94 -7.82
C ALA A 109 18.25 3.43 -8.16
N ILE A 110 17.53 3.77 -9.23
CA ILE A 110 17.18 5.16 -9.57
C ILE A 110 15.78 5.41 -9.02
N ILE A 111 15.71 6.25 -7.99
CA ILE A 111 14.50 6.53 -7.23
C ILE A 111 13.94 7.88 -7.68
N PRO A 112 12.71 7.92 -8.23
CA PRO A 112 12.06 9.17 -8.60
C PRO A 112 11.67 9.98 -7.35
N PRO A 113 11.51 11.30 -7.47
CA PRO A 113 11.31 12.19 -6.32
C PRO A 113 10.11 11.83 -5.45
N HIS A 114 9.00 11.35 -6.04
CA HIS A 114 7.79 10.99 -5.30
C HIS A 114 7.95 9.72 -4.40
N LEU A 115 8.97 8.89 -4.66
CA LEU A 115 9.36 7.76 -3.82
C LEU A 115 10.57 8.08 -2.89
N ALA A 116 11.09 9.30 -2.98
CA ALA A 116 12.19 9.84 -2.18
C ALA A 116 11.70 10.98 -1.26
N TYR A 117 12.20 12.20 -1.45
CA TYR A 117 11.89 13.38 -0.61
C TYR A 117 10.86 14.35 -1.23
N GLY A 118 10.35 14.04 -2.42
CA GLY A 118 9.34 14.82 -3.14
C GLY A 118 9.72 16.28 -3.37
N LYS A 119 8.71 17.12 -3.54
CA LYS A 119 8.85 18.58 -3.78
C LYS A 119 9.61 19.31 -2.69
N LYS A 120 9.56 18.80 -1.46
CA LYS A 120 10.19 19.43 -0.30
C LYS A 120 11.72 19.23 -0.31
N GLY A 121 12.18 18.10 -0.85
CA GLY A 121 13.59 17.70 -0.75
C GLY A 121 14.03 17.50 0.70
N TYR A 122 15.34 17.51 0.91
CA TYR A 122 15.98 17.51 2.23
C TYR A 122 17.09 18.58 2.27
N PRO A 123 16.72 19.87 2.40
CA PRO A 123 17.69 20.96 2.40
C PRO A 123 18.67 20.89 3.59
N PRO A 124 19.94 21.30 3.43
CA PRO A 124 20.53 21.88 2.22
C PRO A 124 21.08 20.84 1.22
N THR A 125 21.01 19.55 1.54
CA THR A 125 21.77 18.53 0.83
C THR A 125 21.05 18.00 -0.42
N ILE A 126 19.73 17.81 -0.33
CA ILE A 126 18.91 17.24 -1.42
C ILE A 126 17.87 18.30 -1.84
N PRO A 127 17.89 18.77 -3.10
CA PRO A 127 16.90 19.73 -3.57
C PRO A 127 15.51 19.10 -3.69
N GLY A 128 14.48 19.94 -3.77
CA GLY A 128 13.12 19.51 -4.08
C GLY A 128 13.03 18.90 -5.48
N ASP A 129 12.14 17.91 -5.65
CA ASP A 129 11.92 17.19 -6.91
C ASP A 129 13.17 16.50 -7.49
N ALA A 130 14.18 16.25 -6.65
CA ALA A 130 15.37 15.52 -7.04
C ALA A 130 15.12 14.01 -7.15
N ALA A 131 15.49 13.42 -8.29
CA ALA A 131 15.70 11.98 -8.40
C ALA A 131 17.03 11.61 -7.74
N LEU A 132 17.09 10.43 -7.14
CA LEU A 132 18.24 9.93 -6.40
C LEU A 132 18.73 8.62 -7.00
N GLU A 133 20.04 8.43 -6.98
CA GLU A 133 20.68 7.17 -7.34
C GLU A 133 21.25 6.52 -6.08
N PHE A 134 20.88 5.27 -5.83
CA PHE A 134 21.40 4.48 -4.72
C PHE A 134 22.13 3.26 -5.24
N GLU A 135 23.39 3.13 -4.86
CA GLU A 135 24.12 1.87 -4.95
C GLU A 135 24.01 1.17 -3.61
N VAL A 136 23.51 -0.06 -3.60
CA VAL A 136 23.23 -0.82 -2.38
C VAL A 136 23.92 -2.18 -2.45
N ASP A 137 24.60 -2.54 -1.37
CA ASP A 137 25.26 -3.82 -1.15
C ASP A 137 24.56 -4.55 0.00
N VAL A 138 23.95 -5.69 -0.31
CA VAL A 138 23.19 -6.48 0.67
C VAL A 138 24.16 -7.39 1.42
N VAL A 139 24.43 -7.06 2.69
CA VAL A 139 25.38 -7.79 3.52
C VAL A 139 24.77 -9.06 4.11
N SER A 140 23.53 -8.97 4.60
CA SER A 140 22.83 -10.13 5.18
C SER A 140 21.32 -10.00 5.00
N LEU A 141 20.66 -11.12 4.72
CA LEU A 141 19.19 -11.24 4.67
C LEU A 141 18.72 -12.11 5.83
N MET A 142 17.83 -11.59 6.67
CA MET A 142 17.17 -12.33 7.74
C MET A 142 15.68 -12.47 7.41
N PRO A 143 15.26 -13.63 6.87
CA PRO A 143 13.85 -13.90 6.60
C PRO A 143 13.06 -13.95 7.90
N GLN A 144 11.83 -13.45 7.85
CA GLN A 144 10.90 -13.59 8.98
C GLN A 144 10.48 -15.04 9.14
N THR A 145 10.22 -15.41 10.40
CA THR A 145 9.78 -16.76 10.70
C THR A 145 8.40 -17.04 10.09
N PRO A 146 8.13 -18.28 9.63
CA PRO A 146 6.83 -18.65 9.05
C PRO A 146 5.64 -18.35 9.98
N TRP A 147 5.83 -18.52 11.29
CA TRP A 147 4.82 -18.21 12.30
C TRP A 147 4.54 -16.71 12.42
N GLN A 148 5.56 -15.85 12.33
CA GLN A 148 5.38 -14.40 12.33
C GLN A 148 4.57 -13.94 11.11
N LYS A 149 4.86 -14.51 9.93
CA LYS A 149 4.08 -14.27 8.72
C LYS A 149 2.61 -14.68 8.93
N MET A 150 2.39 -15.88 9.46
CA MET A 150 1.04 -16.36 9.78
C MET A 150 0.32 -15.45 10.78
N THR A 151 0.96 -14.98 11.84
CA THR A 151 0.33 -14.07 12.80
C THR A 151 0.02 -12.71 12.18
N ASN A 152 0.92 -12.16 11.38
CA ASN A 152 0.70 -10.85 10.75
C ASN A 152 -0.47 -10.88 9.75
N ASP A 153 -0.64 -11.99 9.02
CA ASP A 153 -1.70 -12.13 8.02
C ASP A 153 -3.04 -12.61 8.62
N VAL A 154 -3.00 -13.58 9.55
CA VAL A 154 -4.20 -14.26 10.07
C VAL A 154 -4.79 -13.55 11.28
N LEU A 155 -3.96 -13.00 12.18
CA LEU A 155 -4.44 -12.39 13.43
C LEU A 155 -5.40 -11.21 13.19
N PRO A 156 -5.16 -10.28 12.25
CA PRO A 156 -6.10 -9.20 11.99
C PRO A 156 -7.46 -9.72 11.51
N LEU A 157 -7.47 -10.73 10.62
CA LEU A 157 -8.70 -11.33 10.11
C LEU A 157 -9.47 -12.06 11.22
N VAL A 158 -8.76 -12.80 12.07
CA VAL A 158 -9.34 -13.47 13.23
C VAL A 158 -9.94 -12.45 14.19
N CYS A 159 -9.24 -11.35 14.49
CA CYS A 159 -9.78 -10.27 15.33
C CYS A 159 -11.02 -9.61 14.71
N LEU A 160 -11.06 -9.40 13.40
CA LEU A 160 -12.21 -8.82 12.69
C LEU A 160 -13.45 -9.73 12.74
N VAL A 161 -13.30 -11.05 12.89
CA VAL A 161 -14.44 -11.97 13.04
C VAL A 161 -14.79 -12.21 14.51
N LEU A 162 -13.79 -12.37 15.38
CA LEU A 162 -14.00 -12.68 16.79
C LEU A 162 -14.61 -11.51 17.57
N VAL A 163 -14.19 -10.27 17.31
CA VAL A 163 -14.71 -9.11 18.05
C VAL A 163 -16.21 -8.88 17.79
N PRO A 164 -16.70 -8.85 16.53
CA PRO A 164 -18.13 -8.68 16.26
C PRO A 164 -18.98 -9.87 16.72
N THR A 165 -18.47 -11.11 16.60
CA THR A 165 -19.20 -12.29 17.06
C THR A 165 -19.36 -12.30 18.58
N LEU A 166 -18.32 -11.94 19.33
CA LEU A 166 -18.40 -11.75 20.79
C LEU A 166 -19.39 -10.65 21.16
N LEU A 167 -19.33 -9.48 20.51
CA LEU A 167 -20.28 -8.40 20.75
C LEU A 167 -21.72 -8.80 20.45
N ALA A 168 -21.95 -9.55 19.36
CA ALA A 168 -23.27 -10.07 19.00
C ALA A 168 -23.79 -11.08 20.04
N LEU A 169 -22.94 -11.99 20.53
CA LEU A 169 -23.31 -12.95 21.57
C LEU A 169 -23.63 -12.26 22.90
N VAL A 170 -22.82 -11.29 23.32
CA VAL A 170 -23.09 -10.47 24.51
C VAL A 170 -24.40 -9.69 24.33
N GLY A 171 -24.62 -9.08 23.16
CA GLY A 171 -25.87 -8.39 22.82
C GLY A 171 -27.10 -9.31 22.88
N LEU A 172 -27.02 -10.51 22.30
CA LEU A 172 -28.07 -11.53 22.36
C LEU A 172 -28.35 -11.99 23.80
N TYR A 173 -27.31 -12.16 24.61
CA TYR A 173 -27.46 -12.52 26.01
C TYR A 173 -28.19 -11.44 26.80
N LEU A 174 -27.79 -10.17 26.64
CA LEU A 174 -28.44 -9.03 27.29
C LEU A 174 -29.90 -8.86 26.81
N TYR A 175 -30.16 -9.03 25.51
CA TYR A 175 -31.50 -9.00 24.94
C TYR A 175 -32.40 -10.09 25.54
N LYS A 176 -31.91 -11.32 25.64
CA LYS A 176 -32.65 -12.44 26.26
C LYS A 176 -32.89 -12.18 27.75
N LYS A 177 -31.89 -11.67 28.48
CA LYS A 177 -32.00 -11.35 29.91
C LYS A 177 -33.01 -10.24 30.18
N ALA A 178 -33.04 -9.18 29.37
CA ALA A 178 -34.02 -8.10 29.48
C ALA A 178 -35.46 -8.57 29.17
N ASN A 179 -35.62 -9.45 28.17
CA ASN A 179 -36.94 -9.99 27.81
C ASN A 179 -37.48 -11.04 28.80
N ALA A 180 -36.60 -11.81 29.45
CA ALA A 180 -37.00 -12.74 30.52
C ALA A 180 -37.58 -12.02 31.75
N GLN A 181 -37.29 -10.72 31.92
CA GLN A 181 -37.75 -9.94 33.07
C GLN A 181 -39.11 -9.25 32.89
N LYS A 182 -39.82 -9.33 31.75
CA LYS A 182 -41.18 -8.77 31.64
C LYS A 182 -42.20 -9.68 32.34
N PRO A 183 -42.69 -9.36 33.56
CA PRO A 183 -43.80 -10.08 34.15
C PRO A 183 -45.08 -9.51 33.53
N GLY A 184 -45.94 -10.36 32.97
CA GLY A 184 -47.20 -9.94 32.37
C GLY A 184 -48.12 -9.21 33.36
N LYS A 185 -48.13 -7.87 33.34
CA LYS A 185 -49.27 -7.08 33.83
C LYS A 185 -50.36 -7.06 32.76
N LYS A 186 -51.09 -8.18 32.61
CA LYS A 186 -52.33 -8.22 31.81
C LYS A 186 -53.35 -9.22 32.36
N LYS A 187 -53.70 -9.10 33.63
CA LYS A 187 -54.98 -9.62 34.20
C LYS A 187 -55.42 -8.78 35.41
N ALA A 188 -55.86 -7.54 35.18
CA ALA A 188 -56.54 -6.76 36.22
C ALA A 188 -57.38 -5.61 35.63
N LYS A 189 -58.22 -5.83 34.61
CA LYS A 189 -59.25 -4.85 34.23
C LYS A 189 -60.29 -5.41 33.28
N ASP A 190 -60.95 -6.50 33.65
CA ASP A 190 -62.27 -6.76 33.08
C ASP A 190 -63.16 -7.48 34.10
N LYS A 191 -64.41 -7.02 34.20
CA LYS A 191 -65.47 -7.46 35.11
C LYS A 191 -65.42 -6.97 36.57
N LYS A 192 -65.23 -5.66 36.77
CA LYS A 192 -65.93 -4.92 37.84
C LYS A 192 -67.01 -4.04 37.21
N ASN A 193 -67.97 -4.67 36.54
CA ASN A 193 -69.24 -4.02 36.17
C ASN A 193 -70.37 -5.06 36.18
N LYS A 194 -70.74 -5.51 37.38
CA LYS A 194 -72.00 -6.23 37.63
C LYS A 194 -72.40 -6.05 39.10
N LYS A 195 -72.60 -4.81 39.51
CA LYS A 195 -73.40 -4.46 40.70
C LYS A 195 -73.77 -2.97 40.65
N LYS A 196 -74.80 -2.67 39.87
CA LYS A 196 -75.84 -1.71 40.22
C LYS A 196 -77.07 -2.02 39.38
#